data_AF-L0S6X7-F1
#
_entry.id   AF-L0S6X7-F1
#
_cell.length_a   1.000
_cell.length_b   1.000
_cell.length_c   1.000
_cell.angle_alpha   90.00
_cell.angle_beta   90.00
_cell.angle_gamma   90.00
#
_symmetry.space_group_name_H-M   'P 1'
#
loop_
_entity.id
_entity.type
_entity.pdbx_description
1 polymer ?
#
loop_
_entity_poly.entity_id
_entity_poly.type
_entity_poly.pdbx_seq_one_letter_code
_entity_poly.pdbx_strand_id
1 'polypeptide(L)'
;MSIKWSLHNQVKDKRGFTLIELIIVIAVLGILATLTIPKVINIKSNAETAANEANEKIIRNALERYYADNMEYPNPDSGNKLPKEALKDYLNLEEKLIDEWEYTKTGEVYNLEKKQH
;
A
#
# COMPACT_ATOMS: atom_id res chain seq x y z
N MET A 1 -80.42 21.43 10.53
CA MET A 1 -79.53 20.27 10.28
C MET A 1 -78.13 20.67 10.73
N SER A 2 -77.65 20.16 11.86
CA SER A 2 -76.38 20.58 12.47
C SER A 2 -75.41 19.41 12.45
N ILE A 3 -74.33 19.52 11.69
CA ILE A 3 -73.35 18.45 11.51
C ILE A 3 -72.34 18.55 12.65
N LYS A 4 -72.47 17.66 13.63
CA LYS A 4 -71.51 17.48 14.71
C LYS A 4 -70.36 16.62 14.19
N TRP A 5 -69.21 17.22 13.89
CA TRP A 5 -67.98 16.48 13.65
C TRP A 5 -67.33 16.13 14.99
N SER A 6 -67.39 14.85 15.36
CA SER A 6 -66.67 14.32 16.52
C SER A 6 -65.22 14.08 16.14
N LEU A 7 -64.31 14.94 16.61
CA LEU A 7 -62.87 14.76 16.49
C LEU A 7 -62.43 13.62 17.42
N HIS A 8 -62.07 12.47 16.84
CA HIS A 8 -61.41 11.40 17.57
C HIS A 8 -59.94 11.80 17.77
N ASN A 9 -59.59 12.18 19.01
CA ASN A 9 -58.23 12.53 19.36
C ASN A 9 -57.39 11.26 19.48
N GLN A 10 -56.63 10.92 18.45
CA GLN A 10 -55.70 9.80 18.50
C GLN A 10 -54.51 10.18 19.41
N VAL A 11 -54.49 9.63 20.62
CA VAL A 11 -53.35 9.74 21.54
C VAL A 11 -52.16 9.05 20.87
N LYS A 12 -51.20 9.83 20.38
CA LYS A 12 -49.93 9.29 19.89
C LYS A 12 -49.16 8.72 21.08
N ASP A 13 -48.99 7.40 21.12
CA ASP A 13 -48.10 6.70 22.05
C ASP A 13 -46.68 7.27 21.95
N LYS A 14 -46.33 8.19 22.85
CA LYS A 14 -44.96 8.68 22.99
C LYS A 14 -44.16 7.65 23.79
N ARG A 15 -43.72 6.59 23.12
CA ARG A 15 -42.75 5.63 23.68
C ARG A 15 -41.39 6.33 23.74
N GLY A 16 -41.02 6.79 24.92
CA GLY A 16 -39.69 7.34 25.19
C GLY A 16 -38.67 6.22 25.36
N PHE A 17 -37.43 6.48 24.92
CA PHE A 17 -36.29 5.61 25.17
C PHE A 17 -36.02 5.50 26.68
N THR A 18 -35.67 4.30 27.15
CA THR A 18 -35.27 4.11 28.55
C THR A 18 -33.79 4.46 28.73
N LEU A 19 -33.43 4.99 29.91
CA LEU A 19 -32.02 5.24 30.24
C LEU A 19 -31.20 3.94 30.26
N ILE A 20 -31.83 2.83 30.66
CA ILE A 20 -31.17 1.52 30.70
C ILE A 20 -30.81 1.01 29.30
N GLU A 21 -31.64 1.24 28.29
CA GLU A 21 -31.32 0.90 26.89
C GLU A 21 -30.06 1.63 26.43
N LEU A 22 -29.93 2.93 26.76
CA LEU A 22 -28.74 3.69 26.37
C LEU A 22 -27.48 3.19 27.10
N ILE A 23 -27.58 2.84 28.38
CA ILE A 23 -26.47 2.33 29.19
C ILE A 23 -25.94 1.00 28.62
N ILE A 24 -26.83 0.10 28.21
CA ILE A 24 -26.42 -1.19 27.62
C ILE A 24 -25.71 -0.97 26.27
N VAL A 25 -26.19 -0.03 25.45
CA VAL A 25 -25.57 0.28 24.15
C VAL A 25 -24.14 0.80 24.32
N ILE A 26 -23.91 1.76 25.21
CA ILE A 26 -22.55 2.29 25.43
C ILE A 26 -21.63 1.26 26.10
N ALA A 27 -22.17 0.36 26.92
CA ALA A 27 -21.41 -0.74 27.50
C ALA A 27 -20.92 -1.72 26.41
N VAL A 28 -21.78 -2.09 25.47
CA VAL A 28 -21.40 -2.95 24.33
C VAL A 28 -20.42 -2.22 23.40
N LEU A 29 -20.63 -0.93 23.12
CA LEU A 29 -19.72 -0.12 22.31
C LEU A 29 -18.31 -0.02 22.96
N GLY A 30 -18.22 0.07 24.29
CA GLY A 30 -16.94 0.05 25.00
C GLY A 30 -16.18 -1.28 24.84
N ILE A 31 -16.90 -2.41 24.86
CA ILE A 31 -16.32 -3.74 24.62
C ILE A 31 -15.85 -3.86 23.16
N LEU A 32 -16.64 -3.40 22.19
CA LEU A 32 -16.28 -3.47 20.77
C LEU A 32 -15.11 -2.54 20.41
N ALA A 33 -15.03 -1.36 21.03
CA ALA A 33 -13.96 -0.41 20.80
C ALA A 33 -12.57 -0.97 21.17
N THR A 34 -12.49 -1.80 22.20
CA THR A 34 -11.22 -2.43 22.63
C THR A 34 -10.79 -3.59 21.72
N LEU A 35 -11.74 -4.31 21.12
CA LEU A 35 -11.46 -5.40 20.18
C LEU A 35 -11.05 -4.93 18.78
N THR A 36 -11.16 -3.63 18.50
CA THR A 36 -10.76 -3.04 17.22
C THR A 36 -9.23 -2.87 17.20
N ILE A 37 -8.52 -3.99 17.12
CA ILE A 37 -7.06 -4.08 16.98
C ILE A 37 -6.73 -3.88 15.49
N PRO A 38 -6.08 -2.77 15.09
CA PRO A 38 -5.76 -2.54 13.69
C PRO A 38 -4.66 -3.49 13.23
N LYS A 39 -4.99 -4.44 12.35
CA LYS A 39 -4.03 -5.40 11.73
C LYS A 39 -3.17 -4.78 10.63
N VAL A 40 -2.95 -3.47 10.67
CA VAL A 40 -2.39 -2.69 9.55
C VAL A 40 -0.86 -2.55 9.63
N ILE A 41 -0.27 -2.77 10.82
CA ILE A 41 1.16 -2.52 11.06
C ILE A 41 2.05 -3.46 10.24
N ASN A 42 1.70 -4.75 10.14
CA ASN A 42 2.52 -5.73 9.41
C ASN A 42 2.23 -5.77 7.90
N ILE A 43 1.06 -5.29 7.46
CA ILE A 43 0.71 -5.28 6.03
C ILE A 43 1.58 -4.28 5.27
N LYS A 44 1.85 -3.11 5.87
CA LYS A 44 2.70 -2.08 5.25
C LYS A 44 4.13 -2.55 5.07
N SER A 45 4.73 -3.13 6.11
CA SER A 45 6.10 -3.65 6.03
C SER A 45 6.20 -4.81 5.04
N ASN A 46 5.24 -5.74 5.01
CA ASN A 46 5.25 -6.84 4.05
C ASN A 46 5.06 -6.34 2.61
N ALA A 47 4.22 -5.32 2.40
CA ALA A 47 4.02 -4.71 1.08
C ALA A 47 5.28 -3.99 0.60
N GLU A 48 5.99 -3.28 1.49
CA GLU A 48 7.27 -2.62 1.18
C GLU A 48 8.35 -3.64 0.81
N THR A 49 8.49 -4.73 1.55
CA THR A 49 9.44 -5.81 1.21
C THR A 49 9.08 -6.46 -0.12
N ALA A 50 7.80 -6.80 -0.34
CA ALA A 50 7.36 -7.40 -1.60
C ALA A 50 7.58 -6.47 -2.79
N ALA A 51 7.38 -5.16 -2.62
CA ALA A 51 7.67 -4.17 -3.65
C ALA A 51 9.16 -4.07 -3.95
N ASN A 52 10.02 -4.11 -2.92
CA ASN A 52 11.48 -4.11 -3.10
C ASN A 52 11.96 -5.34 -3.87
N GLU A 53 11.47 -6.53 -3.52
CA GLU A 53 11.80 -7.78 -4.21
C GLU A 53 11.32 -7.77 -5.68
N ALA A 54 10.14 -7.20 -5.93
CA ALA A 54 9.62 -7.05 -7.30
C ALA A 54 10.51 -6.11 -8.12
N ASN A 55 10.90 -4.97 -7.56
CA ASN A 55 11.76 -3.99 -8.23
C ASN A 55 13.14 -4.58 -8.53
N GLU A 56 13.73 -5.33 -7.59
CA GLU A 56 15.01 -6.01 -7.80
C GLU A 56 14.95 -6.97 -8.99
N LYS A 57 13.89 -7.79 -9.05
CA LYS A 57 13.69 -8.75 -10.14
C LYS A 57 13.55 -8.06 -11.49
N ILE A 58 12.87 -6.92 -11.54
CA ILE A 58 12.73 -6.14 -12.79
C ILE A 58 14.10 -5.62 -13.26
N ILE A 59 14.91 -5.07 -12.35
CA ILE A 59 16.24 -4.56 -12.67
C ILE A 59 17.17 -5.68 -13.13
N ARG A 60 17.18 -6.82 -12.41
CA ARG A 60 17.94 -8.01 -12.83
C ARG A 60 17.53 -8.49 -14.21
N ASN A 61 16.23 -8.66 -14.46
CA ASN A 61 15.74 -9.08 -15.78
C ASN A 61 16.16 -8.11 -16.89
N ALA A 62 16.21 -6.80 -16.62
CA ALA A 62 16.70 -5.83 -17.60
C ALA A 62 18.20 -5.98 -17.87
N LEU A 63 19.02 -6.21 -16.82
CA LEU A 63 20.45 -6.47 -16.95
C LEU A 63 20.72 -7.76 -17.74
N GLU A 64 19.99 -8.85 -17.45
CA GLU A 64 20.11 -10.12 -18.17
C GLU A 64 19.71 -9.98 -19.64
N ARG A 65 18.65 -9.21 -19.94
CA ARG A 65 18.24 -8.93 -21.33
C ARG A 65 19.31 -8.12 -22.07
N TYR A 66 19.87 -7.10 -21.42
CA TYR A 66 20.98 -6.34 -22.00
C TYR A 66 22.18 -7.25 -22.29
N TYR A 67 22.52 -8.15 -21.35
CA TYR A 67 23.60 -9.12 -21.53
C TYR A 67 23.31 -10.07 -22.69
N ALA A 68 22.07 -10.55 -22.84
CA ALA A 68 21.69 -11.42 -23.96
C ALA A 68 21.90 -10.74 -25.33
N ASP A 69 21.67 -9.43 -25.42
CA ASP A 69 21.78 -8.68 -26.67
C ASP A 69 23.21 -8.20 -26.96
N ASN A 70 23.98 -7.88 -25.92
CA ASN A 70 25.32 -7.25 -26.05
C ASN A 70 26.49 -8.16 -25.64
N MET A 71 26.20 -9.36 -25.11
CA MET A 71 27.16 -10.31 -24.51
C MET A 71 28.01 -9.72 -23.37
N GLU A 72 27.60 -8.58 -22.82
CA GLU A 72 28.29 -7.91 -21.73
C GLU A 72 27.28 -7.14 -20.88
N TYR A 73 27.50 -7.04 -19.57
CA TYR A 73 26.70 -6.17 -18.71
C TYR A 73 27.04 -4.69 -18.94
N PRO A 74 26.07 -3.77 -18.81
CA PRO A 74 26.32 -2.36 -19.02
C PRO A 74 27.25 -1.82 -17.93
N ASN A 75 28.15 -0.89 -18.28
CA ASN A 75 29.00 -0.23 -17.28
C ASN A 75 28.15 0.70 -16.40
N PRO A 76 28.44 0.85 -15.10
CA PRO A 76 27.68 1.76 -14.23
C PRO A 76 27.69 3.20 -14.75
N ASP A 77 26.56 3.89 -14.56
CA ASP A 77 26.53 5.35 -14.67
C ASP A 77 27.37 5.95 -13.55
N SER A 78 27.91 7.15 -13.78
CA SER A 78 28.85 7.87 -12.90
C SER A 78 28.79 7.44 -11.42
N GLY A 79 29.84 6.76 -10.95
CA GLY A 79 29.87 6.12 -9.63
C GLY A 79 29.32 4.70 -9.66
N ASN A 80 28.59 4.30 -8.60
CA ASN A 80 27.95 2.99 -8.49
C ASN A 80 26.47 3.06 -8.89
N LYS A 81 26.12 3.79 -9.95
CA LYS A 81 24.72 3.97 -10.34
C LYS A 81 24.32 2.99 -11.43
N LEU A 82 23.05 2.58 -11.41
CA LEU A 82 22.47 1.81 -12.50
C LEU A 82 22.58 2.58 -13.82
N PRO A 83 22.98 1.91 -14.92
CA PRO A 83 23.15 2.56 -16.21
C PRO A 83 21.82 2.85 -16.90
N LYS A 84 21.31 4.07 -16.67
CA LYS A 84 19.98 4.52 -17.10
C LYS A 84 19.83 4.51 -18.61
N GLU A 85 20.82 5.04 -19.31
CA GLU A 85 20.77 5.13 -20.78
C GLU A 85 20.86 3.74 -21.44
N ALA A 86 21.72 2.86 -20.93
CA ALA A 86 21.88 1.51 -21.48
C ALA A 86 20.67 0.62 -21.21
N LEU A 87 19.98 0.83 -20.08
CA LEU A 87 18.82 0.03 -19.69
C LEU A 87 17.47 0.65 -20.08
N LYS A 88 17.46 1.82 -20.71
CA LYS A 88 16.24 2.56 -21.08
C LYS A 88 15.26 1.74 -21.91
N ASP A 89 15.78 0.94 -22.84
CA ASP A 89 14.97 0.09 -23.72
C ASP A 89 14.53 -1.23 -23.05
N TYR A 90 15.10 -1.53 -21.88
CA TYR A 90 14.87 -2.77 -21.12
C TYR A 90 14.05 -2.56 -19.84
N LEU A 91 14.03 -1.33 -19.30
CA LEU A 91 13.33 -0.93 -18.09
C LEU A 91 12.10 -0.07 -18.41
N ASN A 92 10.92 -0.58 -18.07
CA ASN A 92 9.66 0.18 -18.09
C ASN A 92 9.29 0.67 -16.68
N LEU A 93 10.24 1.27 -15.96
CA LEU A 93 10.04 1.77 -14.59
C LEU A 93 10.23 3.28 -14.51
N GLU A 94 9.55 3.92 -13.55
CA GLU A 94 9.79 5.32 -13.20
C GLU A 94 11.25 5.53 -12.78
N GLU A 95 11.86 6.59 -13.31
CA GLU A 95 13.27 6.97 -13.09
C GLU A 95 13.64 7.06 -11.59
N LYS A 96 12.65 7.37 -10.75
CA LYS A 96 12.77 7.47 -9.30
C LYS A 96 13.21 6.17 -8.62
N LEU A 97 12.85 5.00 -9.15
CA LEU A 97 13.26 3.71 -8.58
C LEU A 97 14.74 3.41 -8.86
N ILE A 98 15.33 4.05 -9.87
CA ILE A 98 16.70 3.76 -10.32
C ILE A 98 17.74 4.35 -9.36
N ASP A 99 17.40 5.43 -8.66
CA ASP A 99 18.31 6.10 -7.73
C ASP A 99 18.43 5.41 -6.36
N GLU A 100 17.52 4.46 -6.06
CA GLU A 100 17.50 3.66 -4.82
C GLU A 100 18.49 2.49 -4.84
N TRP A 101 19.04 2.13 -6.00
CA TRP A 101 19.93 0.97 -6.12
C TRP A 101 21.34 1.39 -6.51
N GLU A 102 22.32 0.72 -5.90
CA GLU A 102 23.73 0.75 -6.28
C GLU A 102 24.05 -0.43 -7.17
N TYR A 103 24.78 -0.14 -8.24
CA TYR A 103 25.22 -1.09 -9.23
C TYR A 103 26.72 -1.01 -9.38
N THR A 104 27.41 -2.14 -9.21
CA THR A 104 28.84 -2.26 -9.48
C THR A 104 29.10 -3.42 -10.43
N LYS A 105 30.03 -3.21 -11.36
CA LYS A 105 30.45 -4.22 -12.34
C LYS A 105 31.93 -4.52 -12.13
N THR A 106 32.25 -5.80 -11.98
CA THR A 106 33.63 -6.32 -11.90
C THR A 106 33.82 -7.36 -13.00
N GLY A 107 34.29 -6.91 -14.17
CA GLY A 107 34.42 -7.78 -15.35
C GLY A 107 33.06 -8.28 -15.83
N GLU A 108 32.86 -9.60 -15.80
CA GLU A 108 31.60 -10.27 -16.18
C GLU A 108 30.60 -10.41 -15.02
N VAL A 109 30.99 -10.04 -13.80
CA VAL A 109 30.14 -10.13 -12.61
C VAL A 109 29.57 -8.76 -12.27
N TYR A 110 28.27 -8.69 -11.96
CA TYR A 110 27.64 -7.49 -11.41
C TYR A 110 27.14 -7.70 -9.98
N ASN A 111 27.08 -6.62 -9.21
CA ASN A 111 26.43 -6.58 -7.91
C ASN A 111 25.34 -5.49 -7.91
N LEU A 112 24.20 -5.80 -7.29
CA LEU A 112 23.05 -4.92 -7.17
C LEU A 112 22.64 -4.85 -5.71
N GLU A 113 22.79 -3.69 -5.08
CA GLU A 113 22.48 -3.48 -3.66
C GLU A 113 21.54 -2.29 -3.50
N LYS A 114 20.51 -2.42 -2.66
CA LYS A 114 19.65 -1.27 -2.35
C LYS A 114 20.38 -0.33 -1.41
N LYS A 115 20.39 0.98 -1.71
CA LYS A 115 20.87 2.01 -0.79
C LYS A 115 20.08 1.92 0.51
N GLN A 116 20.77 1.56 1.59
CA GLN A 116 20.24 1.66 2.94
C GLN A 116 20.16 3.15 3.26
N HIS A 117 18.95 3.68 3.43
CA HIS A 117 18.73 5.08 3.81
C HIS A 117 18.15 5.17 5.21
#